data_AF-A0A1G3IL94-F1
#
_entry.id   AF-A0A1G3IL94-F1
#
_cell.length_a   1.000
_cell.length_b   1.000
_cell.length_c   1.000
_cell.angle_alpha   90.00
_cell.angle_beta   90.00
_cell.angle_gamma   90.00
#
_symmetry.space_group_name_H-M   'P 1'
#
loop_
_entity.id
_entity.type
_entity.pdbx_description
1 polymer ?
#
loop_
_entity_poly.entity_id
_entity_poly.type
_entity_poly.pdbx_seq_one_letter_code
_entity_poly.pdbx_strand_id
1 'polypeptide(L)'
;MKLPNYNQRLLSMETRTKRFMLGAVAVMLLVLAMIAAKQDYFSRSTAIYFFTPNAQGLSKGMAVKFIGFKVGSVKEINMEPNATVRVKVSLDDEYVHLIGQDAKARLVKEALVGESVVEIIPGSQQVRQVSQNSVLEFERGQDASTVVENLASQLQPILSDIHQITSSGDIQQTLKNLNQASGTFRQTVNEYTQLGANGNKAMEHINSSMETLDKAIPKLVDKADATLDNVQAATADIKKITSDSAGEIPSLVRNANALVQDGQETLGGVKRSWLLNSLFTAPEEQSLPVDGYVAPTQP
;
A
#
# COMPACT_ATOMS: atom_id res chain seq x y z
N MET A 1 89.46 -16.57 -33.07
CA MET A 1 88.02 -16.90 -33.03
C MET A 1 87.49 -16.61 -31.63
N LYS A 2 86.73 -15.52 -31.43
CA LYS A 2 86.10 -15.17 -30.14
C LYS A 2 84.59 -15.03 -30.36
N LEU A 3 83.82 -16.00 -29.87
CA LEU A 3 82.37 -15.91 -29.71
C LEU A 3 82.00 -16.55 -28.35
N PRO A 4 81.77 -15.75 -27.28
CA PRO A 4 80.95 -16.29 -26.19
C PRO A 4 79.97 -15.31 -25.53
N ASN A 5 79.71 -14.11 -26.09
CA ASN A 5 78.91 -13.08 -25.39
C ASN A 5 77.44 -12.95 -25.81
N TYR A 6 76.96 -13.72 -26.80
CA TYR A 6 75.57 -13.60 -27.28
C TYR A 6 74.56 -14.30 -26.36
N ASN A 7 74.91 -15.47 -25.81
CA ASN A 7 73.99 -16.29 -25.01
C ASN A 7 73.62 -15.64 -23.65
N GLN A 8 74.52 -14.88 -23.04
CA GLN A 8 74.24 -14.25 -21.74
C GLN A 8 73.18 -13.13 -21.83
N ARG A 9 73.13 -12.40 -22.96
CA ARG A 9 72.12 -11.34 -23.16
C ARG A 9 70.72 -11.92 -23.35
N LEU A 10 70.59 -13.01 -24.12
CA LEU A 10 69.32 -13.70 -24.33
C LEU A 10 68.75 -14.28 -23.03
N LEU A 11 69.58 -14.95 -22.22
CA LEU A 11 69.18 -15.50 -20.91
C LEU A 11 68.71 -14.40 -19.93
N SER A 12 69.36 -13.23 -19.98
CA SER A 12 68.96 -12.08 -19.15
C SER A 12 67.63 -11.47 -19.59
N MET A 13 67.33 -11.49 -20.89
CA MET A 13 66.05 -11.01 -21.44
C MET A 13 64.92 -11.98 -21.09
N GLU A 14 65.12 -13.28 -21.24
CA GLU A 14 64.13 -14.29 -20.86
C GLU A 14 63.75 -14.22 -19.38
N THR A 15 64.73 -14.00 -18.49
CA THR A 15 64.48 -13.91 -17.05
C THR A 15 63.69 -12.65 -16.68
N ARG A 16 63.95 -11.53 -17.37
CA ARG A 16 63.19 -10.27 -17.19
C ARG A 16 61.76 -10.41 -17.68
N THR A 17 61.55 -11.02 -18.85
CA THR A 17 60.22 -11.27 -19.41
C THR A 17 59.41 -12.22 -18.53
N LYS A 18 60.02 -13.30 -18.01
CA LYS A 18 59.37 -14.23 -17.08
C LYS A 18 58.93 -13.53 -15.79
N ARG A 19 59.76 -12.65 -15.20
CA ARG A 19 59.40 -11.87 -14.00
C ARG A 19 58.28 -10.88 -14.27
N PHE A 20 58.31 -10.19 -15.42
CA PHE A 20 57.23 -9.28 -15.82
C PHE A 20 55.90 -10.02 -16.02
N MET A 21 55.92 -11.16 -16.71
CA MET A 21 54.74 -11.99 -16.93
C MET A 21 54.18 -12.53 -15.61
N LEU A 22 55.05 -12.98 -14.69
CA LEU A 22 54.64 -13.47 -13.37
C LEU A 22 54.07 -12.34 -12.50
N GLY A 23 54.64 -11.14 -12.58
CA GLY A 23 54.09 -9.94 -11.93
C GLY A 23 52.73 -9.54 -12.50
N ALA A 24 52.56 -9.58 -13.82
CA ALA A 24 51.28 -9.28 -14.47
C ALA A 24 50.19 -10.30 -14.07
N VAL A 25 50.53 -11.59 -14.01
CA VAL A 25 49.62 -12.64 -13.51
C VAL A 25 49.29 -12.42 -12.04
N ALA A 26 50.26 -12.08 -11.19
CA ALA A 26 50.03 -11.81 -9.78
C ALA A 26 49.09 -10.61 -9.57
N VAL A 27 49.28 -9.52 -10.32
CA VAL A 27 48.39 -8.35 -10.28
C VAL A 27 46.98 -8.71 -10.79
N MET A 28 46.87 -9.48 -11.88
CA MET A 28 45.59 -9.96 -12.39
C MET A 28 44.84 -10.80 -11.34
N LEU A 29 45.52 -11.74 -10.69
CA LEU A 29 44.94 -12.55 -9.61
C LEU A 29 44.53 -11.69 -8.41
N LEU A 30 45.31 -10.67 -8.05
CA LEU A 30 44.97 -9.72 -6.99
C LEU A 30 43.69 -8.93 -7.30
N VAL A 31 43.54 -8.46 -8.54
CA VAL A 31 42.35 -7.74 -8.99
C VAL A 31 41.13 -8.66 -8.99
N LEU A 32 41.26 -9.90 -9.50
CA LEU A 32 40.19 -10.89 -9.46
C LEU A 32 39.81 -11.25 -8.02
N ALA A 33 40.77 -11.37 -7.11
CA ALA A 33 40.51 -11.61 -5.69
C ALA A 33 39.79 -10.44 -5.02
N MET A 34 40.15 -9.19 -5.33
CA MET A 34 39.41 -8.01 -4.83
C MET A 34 37.98 -7.96 -5.36
N ILE A 35 37.76 -8.29 -6.64
CA ILE A 35 36.42 -8.35 -7.24
C ILE A 35 35.60 -9.46 -6.56
N ALA A 36 36.19 -10.65 -6.38
CA ALA A 36 35.54 -11.77 -5.71
C ALA A 36 35.20 -11.45 -4.24
N ALA A 37 36.10 -10.77 -3.53
CA ALA A 37 35.85 -10.31 -2.15
C ALA A 37 34.74 -9.25 -2.08
N LYS A 38 34.62 -8.37 -3.09
CA LYS A 38 33.55 -7.37 -3.16
C LYS A 38 32.20 -7.93 -3.63
N GLN A 39 32.16 -9.07 -4.31
CA GLN A 39 30.98 -9.44 -5.09
C GLN A 39 29.80 -10.02 -4.30
N ASP A 40 29.97 -10.68 -3.14
CA ASP A 40 28.79 -11.11 -2.34
C ASP A 40 29.10 -11.90 -1.04
N TYR A 41 30.36 -12.12 -0.65
CA TYR A 41 30.66 -13.15 0.37
C TYR A 41 30.66 -12.68 1.83
N PHE A 42 30.48 -11.40 2.13
CA PHE A 42 30.68 -10.88 3.49
C PHE A 42 29.60 -9.95 4.05
N SER A 43 28.48 -9.72 3.35
CA SER A 43 27.28 -9.25 4.02
C SER A 43 26.55 -10.46 4.59
N ARG A 44 26.43 -10.51 5.92
CA ARG A 44 25.56 -11.51 6.54
C ARG A 44 24.15 -11.26 5.99
N SER A 45 23.56 -12.33 5.47
CA SER A 45 22.26 -12.27 4.83
C SER A 45 21.40 -13.43 5.30
N THR A 46 20.14 -13.11 5.51
CA THR A 46 19.13 -14.05 5.98
C THR A 46 18.31 -14.49 4.78
N ALA A 47 18.37 -15.79 4.48
CA ALA A 47 17.58 -16.37 3.41
C ALA A 47 16.14 -16.61 3.89
N ILE A 48 15.15 -16.16 3.12
CA ILE A 48 13.72 -16.45 3.32
C ILE A 48 13.11 -16.98 2.02
N TYR A 49 11.90 -17.52 2.11
CA TYR A 49 11.19 -18.08 0.98
C TYR A 49 9.76 -17.55 0.89
N PHE A 50 9.21 -17.55 -0.31
CA PHE A 50 7.76 -17.44 -0.51
C PHE A 50 7.35 -18.33 -1.69
N PHE A 51 6.06 -18.67 -1.75
CA PHE A 51 5.49 -19.54 -2.78
C PHE A 51 4.48 -18.77 -3.60
N THR A 52 4.67 -18.75 -4.92
CA THR A 52 3.77 -18.08 -5.86
C THR A 52 3.20 -19.10 -6.86
N PRO A 53 1.95 -18.92 -7.34
CA PRO A 53 1.36 -19.79 -8.35
C PRO A 53 2.02 -19.70 -9.73
N ASN A 54 2.76 -18.62 -10.03
CA ASN A 54 3.48 -18.49 -11.29
C ASN A 54 4.78 -17.67 -11.13
N ALA A 55 5.71 -17.85 -12.07
CA ALA A 55 6.98 -17.13 -12.12
C ALA A 55 6.93 -15.88 -13.02
N GLN A 56 5.74 -15.47 -13.46
CA GLN A 56 5.62 -14.39 -14.44
C GLN A 56 6.14 -13.08 -13.85
N GLY A 57 7.07 -12.43 -14.55
CA GLY A 57 7.67 -11.17 -14.08
C GLY A 57 8.66 -11.35 -12.92
N LEU A 58 8.98 -12.57 -12.49
CA LEU A 58 10.05 -12.84 -11.53
C LEU A 58 11.36 -13.16 -12.25
N SER A 59 12.47 -12.62 -11.74
CA SER A 59 13.80 -12.83 -12.29
C SER A 59 14.84 -12.94 -11.18
N LYS A 60 15.89 -13.73 -11.42
CA LYS A 60 17.03 -13.82 -10.51
C LYS A 60 17.76 -12.46 -10.48
N GLY A 61 18.12 -12.00 -9.28
CA GLY A 61 18.74 -10.70 -9.07
C GLY A 61 17.74 -9.56 -8.89
N MET A 62 16.44 -9.82 -9.05
CA MET A 62 15.37 -8.85 -8.79
C MET A 62 15.50 -8.26 -7.38
N ALA A 63 15.34 -6.94 -7.28
CA ALA A 63 15.39 -6.23 -6.01
C ALA A 63 14.20 -6.62 -5.14
N VAL A 64 14.49 -6.88 -3.86
CA VAL A 64 13.46 -7.02 -2.82
C VAL A 64 13.43 -5.73 -2.02
N LYS A 65 12.24 -5.14 -1.93
CA LYS A 65 12.00 -3.88 -1.25
C LYS A 65 11.09 -4.06 -0.04
N PHE A 66 11.31 -3.25 0.99
CA PHE A 66 10.45 -3.12 2.15
C PHE A 66 10.12 -1.63 2.30
N ILE A 67 8.84 -1.27 2.19
CA ILE A 67 8.38 0.13 2.26
C ILE A 67 9.17 1.03 1.29
N GLY A 68 9.41 0.55 0.06
CA GLY A 68 10.17 1.27 -0.98
C GLY A 68 11.70 1.24 -0.86
N PHE A 69 12.27 0.79 0.26
CA PHE A 69 13.71 0.66 0.43
C PHE A 69 14.19 -0.72 -0.02
N LYS A 70 15.31 -0.80 -0.75
CA LYS A 70 15.91 -2.07 -1.12
C LYS A 70 16.51 -2.73 0.12
N VAL A 71 16.03 -3.92 0.47
CA VAL A 71 16.45 -4.71 1.63
C VAL A 71 17.05 -6.07 1.26
N GLY A 72 17.09 -6.40 -0.03
CA GLY A 72 17.60 -7.69 -0.48
C GLY A 72 17.49 -7.93 -1.97
N SER A 73 17.64 -9.20 -2.35
CA SER A 73 17.53 -9.66 -3.73
C SER A 73 17.04 -11.09 -3.86
N VAL A 74 16.37 -11.41 -4.98
CA VAL A 74 15.99 -12.76 -5.34
C VAL A 74 17.24 -13.55 -5.76
N LYS A 75 17.55 -14.64 -5.04
CA LYS A 75 18.73 -15.46 -5.34
C LYS A 75 18.40 -16.65 -6.24
N GLU A 76 17.26 -17.31 -6.03
CA GLU A 76 16.87 -18.52 -6.76
C GLU A 76 15.34 -18.56 -6.97
N ILE A 77 14.92 -19.16 -8.10
CA ILE A 77 13.52 -19.38 -8.47
C ILE A 77 13.43 -20.82 -8.96
N ASN A 78 12.70 -21.66 -8.23
CA ASN A 78 12.57 -23.08 -8.54
C ASN A 78 11.09 -23.46 -8.66
N MET A 79 10.76 -24.31 -9.63
CA MET A 79 9.43 -24.90 -9.75
C MET A 79 9.33 -26.15 -8.86
N GLU A 80 8.29 -26.21 -8.06
CA GLU A 80 7.97 -27.34 -7.20
C GLU A 80 7.07 -28.37 -7.91
N PRO A 81 7.07 -29.65 -7.49
CA PRO A 81 6.27 -30.71 -8.12
C PRO A 81 4.75 -30.46 -8.11
N ASN A 82 4.26 -29.62 -7.21
CA ASN A 82 2.85 -29.25 -7.08
C ASN A 82 2.43 -28.07 -7.98
N ALA A 83 3.23 -27.74 -9.00
CA ALA A 83 3.02 -26.59 -9.89
C ALA A 83 3.00 -25.23 -9.18
N THR A 84 3.68 -25.11 -8.03
CA THR A 84 3.99 -23.81 -7.40
C THR A 84 5.45 -23.43 -7.65
N VAL A 85 5.76 -22.15 -7.52
CA VAL A 85 7.12 -21.63 -7.69
C VAL A 85 7.63 -21.21 -6.32
N ARG A 86 8.72 -21.84 -5.88
CA ARG A 86 9.47 -21.48 -4.68
C ARG A 86 10.49 -20.42 -5.04
N VAL A 87 10.40 -19.25 -4.41
CA VAL A 87 11.36 -18.16 -4.60
C VAL A 87 12.21 -18.03 -3.34
N LYS A 88 13.54 -18.02 -3.51
CA LYS A 88 14.50 -17.78 -2.44
C LYS A 88 14.96 -16.33 -2.50
N VAL A 89 14.75 -15.62 -1.40
CA VAL A 89 15.15 -14.24 -1.22
C VAL A 89 16.27 -14.18 -0.19
N SER A 90 17.26 -13.34 -0.46
CA SER A 90 18.30 -12.99 0.49
C SER A 90 18.04 -11.59 0.99
N LEU A 91 17.81 -11.44 2.29
CA LEU A 91 17.66 -10.16 2.97
C LEU A 91 18.97 -9.78 3.62
N ASP A 92 19.27 -8.48 3.64
CA ASP A 92 20.41 -7.96 4.39
C ASP A 92 20.07 -8.00 5.89
N ASP A 93 20.98 -8.53 6.71
CA ASP A 93 20.74 -8.74 8.14
C ASP A 93 20.39 -7.44 8.90
N GLU A 94 20.83 -6.29 8.38
CA GLU A 94 20.50 -4.97 8.90
C GLU A 94 18.98 -4.72 8.93
N TYR A 95 18.19 -5.28 7.99
CA TYR A 95 16.75 -5.00 7.90
C TYR A 95 15.87 -6.14 8.43
N VAL A 96 16.45 -7.31 8.71
CA VAL A 96 15.71 -8.51 9.17
C VAL A 96 14.87 -8.22 10.42
N HIS A 97 15.38 -7.39 11.33
CA HIS A 97 14.70 -7.04 12.56
C HIS A 97 13.42 -6.20 12.37
N LEU A 98 13.23 -5.60 11.19
CA LEU A 98 12.04 -4.81 10.84
C LEU A 98 10.94 -5.66 10.21
N ILE A 99 11.25 -6.89 9.80
CA ILE A 99 10.35 -7.76 9.04
C ILE A 99 9.79 -8.85 9.97
N GLY A 100 8.49 -8.77 10.26
CA GLY A 100 7.76 -9.80 11.00
C GLY A 100 7.51 -11.06 10.18
N GLN A 101 7.31 -12.21 10.85
CA GLN A 101 6.97 -13.48 10.18
C GLN A 101 5.60 -13.47 9.49
N ASP A 102 4.73 -12.56 9.90
CA ASP A 102 3.42 -12.31 9.29
C ASP A 102 3.49 -11.29 8.13
N ALA A 103 4.69 -10.83 7.77
CA ALA A 103 4.89 -10.03 6.57
C ALA A 103 4.50 -10.82 5.31
N LYS A 104 4.03 -10.10 4.30
CA LYS A 104 3.62 -10.68 3.03
C LYS A 104 4.53 -10.25 1.90
N ALA A 105 4.84 -11.16 1.00
CA ALA A 105 5.55 -10.84 -0.23
C ALA A 105 4.53 -10.64 -1.36
N ARG A 106 4.70 -9.59 -2.16
CA ARG A 106 3.95 -9.39 -3.39
C ARG A 106 4.87 -8.96 -4.53
N LEU A 107 4.49 -9.29 -5.76
CA LEU A 107 5.17 -8.79 -6.95
C LEU A 107 4.48 -7.48 -7.37
N VAL A 108 5.26 -6.41 -7.54
CA VAL A 108 4.75 -5.09 -7.93
C VAL A 108 5.55 -4.58 -9.12
N LYS A 109 4.89 -3.84 -10.02
CA LYS A 109 5.53 -3.17 -11.16
C LYS A 109 5.66 -1.69 -10.84
N GLU A 110 6.89 -1.18 -10.76
CA GLU A 110 7.13 0.22 -10.33
C GLU A 110 6.66 1.25 -11.36
N ALA A 111 6.55 0.86 -12.62
CA ALA A 111 6.11 1.73 -13.72
C ALA A 111 5.27 0.94 -14.73
N LEU A 112 4.40 1.65 -15.47
CA LEU A 112 3.58 1.08 -16.55
C LEU A 112 4.46 0.29 -17.54
N VAL A 113 5.66 0.80 -17.79
CA VAL A 113 6.78 0.15 -18.47
C VAL A 113 7.98 0.16 -17.52
N GLY A 114 8.32 -0.99 -16.95
CA GLY A 114 9.39 -1.10 -15.97
C GLY A 114 9.59 -2.54 -15.51
N GLU A 115 10.73 -2.77 -14.85
CA GLU A 115 11.03 -4.05 -14.21
C GLU A 115 10.13 -4.25 -12.98
N SER A 116 9.70 -5.48 -12.76
CA SER A 116 8.97 -5.84 -11.54
C SER A 116 9.94 -5.95 -10.37
N VAL A 117 9.43 -5.69 -9.18
CA VAL A 117 10.17 -5.81 -7.92
C VAL A 117 9.35 -6.66 -6.94
N VAL A 118 10.03 -7.37 -6.05
CA VAL A 118 9.36 -8.03 -4.93
C VAL A 118 9.24 -7.00 -3.81
N GLU A 119 8.02 -6.75 -3.35
CA GLU A 119 7.76 -5.89 -2.20
C GLU A 119 7.32 -6.73 -1.01
N ILE A 120 7.98 -6.52 0.13
CA ILE A 120 7.59 -7.07 1.42
C ILE A 120 6.71 -6.03 2.11
N ILE A 121 5.47 -6.42 2.37
CA ILE A 121 4.48 -5.63 3.10
C ILE A 121 4.69 -5.89 4.60
N PRO A 122 4.82 -4.84 5.42
CA PRO A 122 4.96 -4.99 6.86
C PRO A 122 3.76 -5.73 7.46
N GLY A 123 4.06 -6.73 8.29
CA GLY A 123 3.09 -7.32 9.20
C GLY A 123 2.94 -6.51 10.48
N SER A 124 2.40 -7.14 11.52
CA SER A 124 2.26 -6.54 12.84
C SER A 124 3.59 -6.54 13.62
N GLN A 125 3.88 -5.44 14.31
CA GLN A 125 5.16 -5.26 15.03
C GLN A 125 5.33 -6.18 16.25
N GLN A 126 4.26 -6.83 16.72
CA GLN A 126 4.28 -7.68 17.91
C GLN A 126 4.62 -9.15 17.61
N VAL A 127 4.84 -9.50 16.34
CA VAL A 127 5.14 -10.88 15.91
C VAL A 127 6.64 -11.14 15.88
N ARG A 128 7.02 -12.41 16.03
CA ARG A 128 8.41 -12.86 15.92
C ARG A 128 8.99 -12.42 14.57
N GLN A 129 10.20 -11.88 14.59
CA GLN A 129 10.94 -11.48 13.39
C GLN A 129 11.23 -12.69 12.49
N VAL A 130 11.40 -12.42 11.19
CA VAL A 130 11.85 -13.45 10.26
C VAL A 130 13.23 -13.95 10.64
N SER A 131 13.44 -15.24 10.46
CA SER A 131 14.70 -15.94 10.70
C SER A 131 15.09 -16.73 9.46
N GLN A 132 16.28 -17.33 9.49
CA GLN A 132 16.76 -18.12 8.37
C GLN A 132 15.76 -19.22 7.98
N ASN A 133 15.47 -19.29 6.69
CA ASN A 133 14.49 -20.17 6.05
C ASN A 133 13.02 -19.92 6.44
N SER A 134 12.68 -18.74 6.96
CA SER A 134 11.26 -18.37 7.16
C SER A 134 10.52 -18.31 5.84
N VAL A 135 9.23 -18.66 5.88
CA VAL A 135 8.34 -18.62 4.71
C VAL A 135 7.35 -17.49 4.90
N LEU A 136 7.33 -16.54 3.97
CA LEU A 136 6.34 -15.48 3.92
C LEU A 136 5.14 -15.90 3.08
N GLU A 137 3.96 -15.39 3.47
CA GLU A 137 2.76 -15.53 2.65
C GLU A 137 2.91 -14.69 1.38
N PHE A 138 2.51 -15.25 0.24
CA PHE A 138 2.48 -14.51 -1.01
C PHE A 138 1.09 -13.92 -1.25
N GLU A 139 1.03 -12.60 -1.34
CA GLU A 139 -0.17 -11.88 -1.77
C GLU A 139 -0.04 -11.56 -3.26
N ARG A 140 -1.07 -11.90 -4.05
CA ARG A 140 -1.11 -11.47 -5.45
C ARG A 140 -1.19 -9.94 -5.48
N GLY A 141 -0.18 -9.29 -6.05
CA GLY A 141 -0.27 -7.87 -6.37
C GLY A 141 -1.49 -7.63 -7.26
N GLN A 142 -2.14 -6.47 -7.09
CA GLN A 142 -3.21 -6.09 -8.02
C GLN A 142 -2.58 -5.82 -9.39
N ASP A 143 -2.55 -6.85 -10.25
CA ASP A 143 -2.22 -6.66 -11.64
C ASP A 143 -3.19 -5.64 -12.26
N ALA A 144 -2.71 -4.75 -13.11
CA ALA A 144 -3.60 -3.86 -13.87
C ALA A 144 -4.71 -4.64 -14.62
N SER A 145 -4.45 -5.91 -14.95
CA SER A 145 -5.41 -6.85 -15.50
C SER A 145 -6.58 -7.17 -14.56
N THR A 146 -6.35 -7.32 -13.25
CA THR A 146 -7.44 -7.56 -12.28
C THR A 146 -8.25 -6.29 -12.06
N VAL A 147 -7.63 -5.10 -12.17
CA VAL A 147 -8.35 -3.82 -12.20
C VAL A 147 -9.22 -3.72 -13.46
N VAL A 148 -8.70 -4.12 -14.63
CA VAL A 148 -9.47 -4.14 -15.88
C VAL A 148 -10.59 -5.19 -15.85
N GLU A 149 -10.38 -6.34 -15.22
CA GLU A 149 -11.38 -7.41 -15.09
C GLU A 149 -12.46 -7.05 -14.06
N ASN A 150 -12.08 -6.41 -12.94
CA ASN A 150 -13.02 -5.81 -11.99
C ASN A 150 -13.79 -4.65 -12.63
N LEU A 151 -13.14 -3.85 -13.46
CA LEU A 151 -13.81 -2.79 -14.23
C LEU A 151 -14.77 -3.39 -15.27
N ALA A 152 -14.35 -4.42 -16.00
CA ALA A 152 -15.17 -5.09 -17.00
C ALA A 152 -16.42 -5.74 -16.37
N SER A 153 -16.27 -6.38 -15.21
CA SER A 153 -17.39 -6.98 -14.46
C SER A 153 -18.32 -5.93 -13.85
N GLN A 154 -17.82 -4.77 -13.43
CA GLN A 154 -18.66 -3.65 -12.99
C GLN A 154 -19.34 -2.92 -14.15
N LEU A 155 -18.74 -2.91 -15.34
CA LEU A 155 -19.33 -2.31 -16.55
C LEU A 155 -20.32 -3.25 -17.27
N GLN A 156 -20.24 -4.57 -17.06
CA GLN A 156 -21.19 -5.53 -17.64
C GLN A 156 -22.67 -5.22 -17.36
N PRO A 157 -23.12 -4.93 -16.12
CA PRO A 157 -24.52 -4.57 -15.88
C PRO A 157 -24.90 -3.26 -16.57
N ILE A 158 -24.00 -2.28 -16.63
CA ILE A 158 -24.24 -1.01 -17.36
C ILE A 158 -24.42 -1.25 -18.86
N LEU A 159 -23.59 -2.13 -19.45
CA LEU A 159 -23.71 -2.52 -20.86
C LEU A 159 -24.99 -3.34 -21.12
N SER A 160 -25.41 -4.17 -20.15
CA SER A 160 -26.66 -4.94 -20.22
C SER A 160 -27.90 -4.04 -20.09
N ASP A 161 -27.83 -3.03 -19.21
CA ASP A 161 -28.87 -2.02 -19.03
C ASP A 161 -28.99 -1.14 -20.27
N ILE A 162 -27.88 -0.82 -20.95
CA ILE A 162 -27.89 -0.13 -22.25
C ILE A 162 -28.65 -0.95 -23.30
N HIS A 163 -28.49 -2.28 -23.32
CA HIS A 163 -29.23 -3.15 -24.24
C HIS A 163 -30.74 -3.14 -23.96
N GLN A 164 -31.16 -3.07 -22.69
CA GLN A 164 -32.58 -2.94 -22.30
C GLN A 164 -33.15 -1.53 -22.57
N ILE A 165 -32.32 -0.50 -22.44
CA ILE A 165 -32.68 0.92 -22.63
C ILE A 165 -32.77 1.30 -24.13
N THR A 166 -32.29 0.45 -25.06
CA THR A 166 -32.47 0.66 -26.51
C THR A 166 -33.93 0.76 -26.98
N SER A 167 -34.90 0.53 -26.08
CA SER A 167 -36.34 0.64 -26.34
C SER A 167 -36.95 2.03 -26.04
N SER A 168 -36.19 2.95 -25.43
CA SER A 168 -36.75 4.21 -24.89
C SER A 168 -35.84 5.39 -25.21
N GLY A 169 -36.41 6.49 -25.71
CA GLY A 169 -35.73 7.65 -26.33
C GLY A 169 -34.77 8.50 -25.48
N ASP A 170 -34.12 7.95 -24.46
CA ASP A 170 -33.20 8.65 -23.54
C ASP A 170 -31.72 8.58 -23.93
N ILE A 171 -31.40 8.06 -25.13
CA ILE A 171 -30.02 7.97 -25.64
C ILE A 171 -29.29 9.33 -25.60
N GLN A 172 -29.99 10.44 -25.83
CA GLN A 172 -29.38 11.77 -25.77
C GLN A 172 -28.96 12.17 -24.35
N GLN A 173 -29.72 11.76 -23.34
CA GLN A 173 -29.41 12.08 -21.95
C GLN A 173 -28.26 11.22 -21.43
N THR A 174 -28.24 9.93 -21.78
CA THR A 174 -27.13 9.02 -21.48
C THR A 174 -25.83 9.47 -22.16
N LEU A 175 -25.88 9.88 -23.43
CA LEU A 175 -24.72 10.41 -24.15
C LEU A 175 -24.22 11.75 -23.57
N LYS A 176 -25.11 12.62 -23.10
CA LYS A 176 -24.72 13.84 -22.35
C LYS A 176 -24.03 13.50 -21.04
N ASN A 177 -24.59 12.58 -20.26
CA ASN A 177 -24.03 12.18 -18.98
C ASN A 177 -22.66 11.48 -19.15
N LEU A 178 -22.52 10.64 -20.19
CA LEU A 178 -21.25 9.98 -20.52
C LEU A 178 -20.18 10.98 -20.98
N ASN A 179 -20.54 11.95 -21.82
CA ASN A 179 -19.60 13.01 -22.21
C ASN A 179 -19.19 13.89 -21.03
N GLN A 180 -20.13 14.18 -20.12
CA GLN A 180 -19.84 14.96 -18.92
C GLN A 180 -18.94 14.18 -17.94
N ALA A 181 -19.22 12.89 -17.73
CA ALA A 181 -18.37 12.01 -16.92
C ALA A 181 -16.97 11.82 -17.52
N SER A 182 -16.84 11.69 -18.84
CA SER A 182 -15.55 11.62 -19.53
C SER A 182 -14.76 12.92 -19.41
N GLY A 183 -15.44 14.07 -19.46
CA GLY A 183 -14.85 15.39 -19.22
C GLY A 183 -14.31 15.52 -17.79
N THR A 184 -15.13 15.18 -16.80
CA THR A 184 -14.73 15.19 -15.38
C THR A 184 -13.57 14.24 -15.13
N PHE A 185 -13.58 13.03 -15.70
CA PHE A 185 -12.50 12.07 -15.52
C PHE A 185 -11.17 12.54 -16.13
N ARG A 186 -11.21 13.10 -17.36
CA ARG A 186 -10.02 13.72 -17.98
C ARG A 186 -9.48 14.87 -17.14
N GLN A 187 -10.36 15.66 -16.54
CA GLN A 187 -9.98 16.75 -15.66
C GLN A 187 -9.35 16.24 -14.37
N THR A 188 -9.93 15.22 -13.73
CA THR A 188 -9.37 14.57 -12.53
C THR A 188 -8.00 13.95 -12.80
N VAL A 189 -7.80 13.30 -13.95
CA VAL A 189 -6.50 12.73 -14.33
C VAL A 189 -5.47 13.83 -14.59
N ASN A 190 -5.85 14.92 -15.25
CA ASN A 190 -4.96 16.06 -15.47
C ASN A 190 -4.62 16.79 -14.15
N GLU A 191 -5.60 16.93 -13.24
CA GLU A 191 -5.41 17.46 -11.89
C GLU A 191 -4.46 16.55 -11.08
N TYR A 192 -4.62 15.22 -11.15
CA TYR A 192 -3.71 14.26 -10.51
C TYR A 192 -2.28 14.29 -11.07
N THR A 193 -2.13 14.47 -12.38
CA THR A 193 -0.82 14.55 -13.04
C THR A 193 -0.09 15.85 -12.68
N GLN A 194 -0.82 16.93 -12.40
CA GLN A 194 -0.27 18.19 -11.90
C GLN A 194 -0.06 18.22 -10.38
N LEU A 195 -0.83 17.43 -9.62
CA LEU A 195 -0.68 17.25 -8.17
C LEU A 195 0.62 16.53 -7.79
N GLY A 196 1.15 15.67 -8.67
CA GLY A 196 2.47 15.06 -8.49
C GLY A 196 3.65 16.04 -8.49
N ALA A 197 3.43 17.31 -8.82
CA ALA A 197 4.52 18.30 -8.97
C ALA A 197 4.50 19.46 -7.97
N ASN A 198 3.46 19.69 -7.15
CA ASN A 198 3.40 20.86 -6.25
C ASN A 198 2.56 20.61 -4.98
N GLY A 199 3.21 20.19 -3.89
CA GLY A 199 2.58 19.92 -2.59
C GLY A 199 1.90 21.12 -1.89
N ASN A 200 2.16 22.35 -2.33
CA ASN A 200 1.61 23.54 -1.67
C ASN A 200 0.16 23.88 -2.05
N LYS A 201 -0.33 23.46 -3.24
CA LYS A 201 -1.73 23.74 -3.66
C LYS A 201 -2.75 22.74 -3.12
N ALA A 202 -2.31 21.52 -2.82
CA ALA A 202 -3.17 20.51 -2.19
C ALA A 202 -3.67 20.96 -0.82
N MET A 203 -2.82 21.66 -0.04
CA MET A 203 -3.18 22.20 1.27
C MET A 203 -4.25 23.31 1.18
N GLU A 204 -4.21 24.13 0.14
CA GLU A 204 -5.19 25.22 -0.08
C GLU A 204 -6.58 24.68 -0.50
N HIS A 205 -6.59 23.61 -1.30
CA HIS A 205 -7.82 22.89 -1.64
C HIS A 205 -8.40 22.09 -0.47
N ILE A 206 -7.55 21.54 0.39
CA ILE A 206 -8.00 20.88 1.63
C ILE A 206 -8.64 21.90 2.57
N ASN A 207 -8.03 23.08 2.75
CA ASN A 207 -8.59 24.12 3.62
C ASN A 207 -9.93 24.66 3.12
N SER A 208 -10.07 24.92 1.81
CA SER A 208 -11.35 25.38 1.23
C SER A 208 -12.45 24.30 1.25
N SER A 209 -12.07 23.03 1.09
CA SER A 209 -12.99 21.90 1.26
C SER A 209 -13.41 21.76 2.72
N MET A 210 -12.49 21.99 3.67
CA MET A 210 -12.78 21.97 5.11
C MET A 210 -13.72 23.12 5.50
N GLU A 211 -13.53 24.32 4.95
CA GLU A 211 -14.43 25.47 5.20
C GLU A 211 -15.84 25.24 4.61
N THR A 212 -15.92 24.57 3.46
CA THR A 212 -17.21 24.21 2.85
C THR A 212 -17.93 23.15 3.69
N LEU A 213 -17.19 22.18 4.22
CA LEU A 213 -17.73 21.16 5.13
C LEU A 213 -18.19 21.77 6.46
N ASP A 214 -17.42 22.70 7.03
CA ASP A 214 -17.76 23.43 8.26
C ASP A 214 -19.08 24.20 8.11
N LYS A 215 -19.36 24.75 6.92
CA LYS A 215 -20.63 25.44 6.63
C LYS A 215 -21.79 24.48 6.29
N ALA A 216 -21.49 23.27 5.80
CA ALA A 216 -22.49 22.31 5.34
C ALA A 216 -22.99 21.41 6.47
N ILE A 217 -22.12 21.03 7.41
CA ILE A 217 -22.46 20.16 8.54
C ILE A 217 -23.59 20.74 9.41
N PRO A 218 -23.55 22.02 9.86
CA PRO A 218 -24.62 22.60 10.65
C PRO A 218 -25.97 22.58 9.91
N LYS A 219 -25.98 22.92 8.62
CA LYS A 219 -27.21 22.92 7.79
C LYS A 219 -27.79 21.51 7.59
N LEU A 220 -26.94 20.50 7.54
CA LEU A 220 -27.38 19.09 7.45
C LEU A 220 -27.95 18.62 8.78
N VAL A 221 -27.35 19.02 9.90
CA VAL A 221 -27.89 18.76 11.24
C VAL A 221 -29.25 19.43 11.42
N ASP A 222 -29.38 20.71 11.05
CA ASP A 222 -30.65 21.46 11.15
C ASP A 222 -31.76 20.82 10.29
N LYS A 223 -31.42 20.37 9.07
CA LYS A 223 -32.38 19.68 8.20
C LYS A 223 -32.74 18.29 8.72
N ALA A 224 -31.81 17.60 9.37
CA ALA A 224 -32.06 16.30 9.97
C ALA A 224 -32.98 16.44 11.20
N ASP A 225 -32.76 17.44 12.05
CA ASP A 225 -33.62 17.76 13.20
C ASP A 225 -35.04 18.13 12.72
N ALA A 226 -35.17 19.00 11.71
CA ALA A 226 -36.48 19.33 11.13
C ALA A 226 -37.18 18.13 10.46
N THR A 227 -36.43 17.20 9.88
CA THR A 227 -36.99 15.96 9.32
C THR A 227 -37.47 15.04 10.43
N LEU A 228 -36.72 14.92 11.53
CA LEU A 228 -37.12 14.14 12.69
C LEU A 228 -38.37 14.71 13.36
N ASP A 229 -38.49 16.02 13.47
CA ASP A 229 -39.69 16.67 14.02
C ASP A 229 -40.93 16.39 13.16
N ASN A 230 -40.79 16.47 11.82
CA ASN A 230 -41.88 16.14 10.89
C ASN A 230 -42.27 14.66 10.95
N VAL A 231 -41.30 13.76 11.09
CA VAL A 231 -41.55 12.32 11.24
C VAL A 231 -42.22 12.03 12.59
N GLN A 232 -41.82 12.70 13.68
CA GLN A 232 -42.47 12.57 14.98
C GLN A 232 -43.91 13.10 14.96
N ALA A 233 -44.15 14.24 14.32
CA ALA A 233 -45.49 14.79 14.14
C ALA A 233 -46.39 13.85 13.32
N ALA A 234 -45.90 13.36 12.18
CA ALA A 234 -46.61 12.39 11.36
C ALA A 234 -46.90 11.08 12.12
N THR A 235 -45.96 10.62 12.97
CA THR A 235 -46.14 9.43 13.80
C THR A 235 -47.17 9.67 14.91
N ALA A 236 -47.23 10.86 15.49
CA ALA A 236 -48.24 11.25 16.46
C ALA A 236 -49.64 11.32 15.82
N ASP A 237 -49.75 11.87 14.60
CA ASP A 237 -50.99 11.91 13.84
C ASP A 237 -51.46 10.50 13.44
N ILE A 238 -50.56 9.64 13.00
CA ILE A 238 -50.86 8.23 12.72
C ILE A 238 -51.33 7.52 14.00
N LYS A 239 -50.70 7.75 15.15
CA LYS A 239 -51.12 7.18 16.44
C LYS A 239 -52.53 7.64 16.84
N LYS A 240 -52.87 8.91 16.58
CA LYS A 240 -54.21 9.47 16.81
C LYS A 240 -55.27 8.85 15.89
N ILE A 241 -54.97 8.74 14.58
CA ILE A 241 -55.84 8.09 13.59
C ILE A 241 -56.05 6.60 13.92
N THR A 242 -55.01 5.91 14.39
CA THR A 242 -55.06 4.48 14.77
C THR A 242 -55.81 4.25 16.09
N SER A 243 -55.84 5.24 16.98
CA SER A 243 -56.65 5.19 18.22
C SER A 243 -58.14 5.43 17.95
N ASP A 244 -58.47 6.21 16.92
CA ASP A 244 -59.85 6.54 16.55
C ASP A 244 -60.46 5.54 15.55
N SER A 245 -59.62 4.76 14.84
CA SER A 245 -60.02 3.75 13.87
C SER A 245 -59.56 2.36 14.31
N ALA A 246 -60.44 1.59 14.96
CA ALA A 246 -60.19 0.20 15.33
C ALA A 246 -60.19 -0.71 14.08
N GLY A 247 -59.07 -0.72 13.35
CA GLY A 247 -58.91 -1.55 12.16
C GLY A 247 -57.59 -1.36 11.42
N GLU A 248 -56.62 -2.20 11.79
CA GLU A 248 -55.49 -2.65 10.95
C GLU A 248 -54.52 -1.62 10.33
N ILE A 249 -53.57 -1.05 11.09
CA ILE A 249 -52.21 -0.77 10.54
C ILE A 249 -51.08 -0.96 11.59
N PRO A 250 -50.68 -2.20 11.95
CA PRO A 250 -49.58 -2.43 12.91
C PRO A 250 -48.17 -2.32 12.32
N SER A 251 -48.01 -2.32 10.99
CA SER A 251 -46.70 -2.40 10.30
C SER A 251 -46.10 -1.02 10.02
N LEU A 252 -46.88 -0.04 9.57
CA LEU A 252 -46.37 1.33 9.35
C LEU A 252 -45.91 1.99 10.65
N VAL A 253 -46.61 1.77 11.76
CA VAL A 253 -46.22 2.32 13.08
C VAL A 253 -44.90 1.72 13.57
N ARG A 254 -44.69 0.42 13.35
CA ARG A 254 -43.42 -0.25 13.69
C ARG A 254 -42.25 0.24 12.83
N ASN A 255 -42.47 0.41 11.53
CA ASN A 255 -41.43 0.89 10.62
C ASN A 255 -41.09 2.37 10.86
N ALA A 256 -42.09 3.20 11.20
CA ALA A 256 -41.87 4.60 11.55
C ALA A 256 -41.05 4.74 12.85
N ASN A 257 -41.37 3.96 13.89
CA ASN A 257 -40.60 3.97 15.14
C ASN A 257 -39.15 3.50 14.92
N ALA A 258 -38.94 2.47 14.10
CA ALA A 258 -37.60 1.99 13.76
C ALA A 258 -36.78 3.05 13.01
N LEU A 259 -37.38 3.75 12.04
CA LEU A 259 -36.72 4.82 11.29
C LEU A 259 -36.33 6.02 12.17
N VAL A 260 -37.19 6.38 13.14
CA VAL A 260 -36.88 7.43 14.12
C VAL A 260 -35.72 7.00 15.02
N GLN A 261 -35.70 5.74 15.45
CA GLN A 261 -34.63 5.21 16.31
C GLN A 261 -33.27 5.14 15.58
N ASP A 262 -33.24 4.60 14.36
CA ASP A 262 -32.03 4.55 13.51
C ASP A 262 -31.52 5.96 13.18
N GLY A 263 -32.42 6.91 12.93
CA GLY A 263 -32.08 8.31 12.69
C GLY A 263 -31.42 8.98 13.90
N GLN A 264 -31.93 8.73 15.11
CA GLN A 264 -31.34 9.25 16.35
C GLN A 264 -29.97 8.62 16.66
N GLU A 265 -29.80 7.32 16.43
CA GLU A 265 -28.52 6.63 16.61
C GLU A 265 -27.46 7.10 15.61
N THR A 266 -27.84 7.28 14.34
CA THR A 266 -26.93 7.78 13.30
C THR A 266 -26.48 9.21 13.58
N LEU A 267 -27.40 10.09 14.00
CA LEU A 267 -27.05 11.45 14.42
C LEU A 267 -26.16 11.47 15.67
N GLY A 268 -26.43 10.57 16.63
CA GLY A 268 -25.57 10.38 17.80
C GLY A 268 -24.16 9.91 17.44
N GLY A 269 -24.06 8.98 16.48
CA GLY A 269 -22.78 8.47 15.97
C GLY A 269 -21.98 9.52 15.19
N VAL A 270 -22.64 10.32 14.35
CA VAL A 270 -22.01 11.45 13.64
C VAL A 270 -21.49 12.49 14.63
N LYS A 271 -22.26 12.83 15.68
CA LYS A 271 -21.82 13.73 16.76
C LYS A 271 -20.63 13.19 17.58
N ARG A 272 -20.42 11.87 17.62
CA ARG A 272 -19.34 11.20 18.36
C ARG A 272 -18.14 10.80 17.50
N SER A 273 -18.17 11.07 16.20
CA SER A 273 -17.10 10.67 15.28
C SER A 273 -15.78 11.38 15.61
N TRP A 274 -14.68 10.62 15.57
CA TRP A 274 -13.31 11.06 15.80
C TRP A 274 -12.89 12.25 14.91
N LEU A 275 -13.53 12.42 13.76
CA LEU A 275 -13.34 13.53 12.82
C LEU A 275 -13.73 14.91 13.36
N LEU A 276 -14.58 14.99 14.39
CA LEU A 276 -14.99 16.26 15.02
C LEU A 276 -14.26 16.54 16.35
N ASN A 277 -13.70 15.52 17.01
CA ASN A 277 -12.95 15.66 18.26
C ASN A 277 -11.56 16.29 18.04
N SER A 278 -11.06 16.27 16.80
CA SER A 278 -9.78 16.89 16.42
C SER A 278 -9.84 18.42 16.29
N LEU A 279 -11.03 19.03 16.40
CA LEU A 279 -11.20 20.50 16.36
C LEU A 279 -10.97 21.18 17.72
N PHE A 280 -10.75 20.41 18.79
CA PHE A 280 -10.33 20.93 20.09
C PHE A 280 -8.93 20.42 20.44
N THR A 281 -7.98 21.34 20.56
CA THR A 281 -6.62 21.07 21.02
C THR A 281 -6.67 20.42 22.40
N ALA A 282 -6.06 19.24 22.54
CA ALA A 282 -5.87 18.63 23.86
C ALA A 282 -5.10 19.61 24.77
N PRO A 283 -5.52 19.82 26.04
CA PRO A 283 -4.76 20.67 26.95
C PRO A 283 -3.33 20.15 27.07
N GLU A 284 -2.34 21.04 26.96
CA GLU A 284 -0.94 20.69 27.25
C GLU A 284 -0.87 20.00 28.62
N GLU A 285 -0.29 18.79 28.65
CA GLU A 285 0.04 18.12 29.89
C GLU A 285 0.98 19.03 30.70
N GLN A 286 0.44 19.68 31.73
CA GLN A 286 1.26 20.28 32.77
C GLN A 286 2.00 19.14 33.47
N SER A 287 3.28 19.00 33.15
CA SER A 287 4.20 18.13 33.88
C SER A 287 4.24 18.58 35.34
N LEU A 288 3.57 17.84 36.23
CA LEU A 288 3.71 18.04 37.66
C LEU A 288 5.16 17.68 38.07
N PRO A 289 5.82 18.49 38.91
CA PRO A 289 7.12 18.14 39.44
C PRO A 289 7.00 16.86 40.27
N VAL A 290 7.82 15.87 39.91
CA VAL A 290 7.92 14.60 40.63
C VAL A 290 8.52 14.88 42.00
N ASP A 291 7.65 15.03 42.99
CA ASP A 291 8.05 15.11 44.39
C ASP A 291 7.53 13.86 45.11
N GLY A 292 8.44 13.14 45.76
CA GLY A 292 8.10 12.12 46.75
C GLY A 292 8.66 10.71 46.51
N TYR A 293 9.96 10.52 46.76
CA TYR A 293 10.41 9.35 47.52
C TYR A 293 11.68 9.71 48.31
N VAL A 294 11.51 10.00 49.61
CA VAL A 294 12.61 10.09 50.57
C VAL A 294 12.73 8.72 51.24
N ALA A 295 13.88 8.07 51.08
CA ALA A 295 14.15 6.79 51.72
C ALA A 295 14.25 6.96 53.26
N PRO A 296 13.71 6.03 54.06
CA PRO A 296 13.85 6.12 55.51
C PRO A 296 15.29 5.84 55.92
N THR A 297 15.92 6.81 56.57
CA THR A 297 17.14 6.62 57.36
C THR A 297 16.81 5.73 58.56
N GLN A 298 17.40 4.54 58.62
CA GLN A 298 17.33 3.69 59.81
C GLN A 298 18.16 4.28 60.96
N PRO A 299 17.72 4.14 62.22
CA PRO A 299 18.43 4.62 63.40
C PRO A 299 19.68 3.80 63.73
#